data_AF-A0A645GLP8-F1
#
_entry.id   AF-A0A645GLP8-F1
#
_cell.length_a   1.000
_cell.length_b   1.000
_cell.length_c   1.000
_cell.angle_alpha   90.00
_cell.angle_beta   90.00
_cell.angle_gamma   90.00
#
_symmetry.space_group_name_H-M   'P 1'
#
loop_
_entity.id
_entity.type
_entity.pdbx_description
1 polymer ?
#
loop_
_entity_poly.entity_id
_entity_poly.type
_entity_poly.pdbx_seq_one_letter_code
_entity_poly.pdbx_strand_id
1 'polypeptide(L)'
;MADTIVVLNEGRIEQIGSPDELYDAPANHFVMSFLGEVSTLDGRLIRPHDIAIHTVPGPGTIPGVLVRSQRVGFEVRLTVRPVTPGPDVTVPLTKTFADTLGVREGSQVWLEPSAAGAPLVAS
;
A
#
# COMPACT_ATOMS: atom_id res chain seq x y z
N MET A 1 -16.58 -15.18 -16.90
CA MET A 1 -16.46 -13.72 -16.69
C MET A 1 -17.21 -13.46 -15.40
N ALA A 2 -16.63 -12.77 -14.42
CA ALA A 2 -17.31 -12.56 -13.15
C ALA A 2 -18.40 -11.51 -13.34
N ASP A 3 -19.64 -11.97 -13.46
CA ASP A 3 -20.82 -11.11 -13.41
C ASP A 3 -20.99 -10.68 -11.94
N THR A 4 -20.57 -9.44 -11.64
CA THR A 4 -20.86 -8.72 -10.39
C THR A 4 -20.54 -9.43 -9.05
N ILE A 5 -19.64 -8.83 -8.27
CA ILE A 5 -19.37 -9.21 -6.88
C ILE A 5 -20.20 -8.34 -5.93
N VAL A 6 -20.72 -8.96 -4.86
CA VAL A 6 -21.38 -8.28 -3.75
C VAL A 6 -20.49 -8.42 -2.51
N VAL A 7 -20.03 -7.30 -1.95
CA VAL A 7 -19.29 -7.25 -0.69
C VAL A 7 -20.26 -6.95 0.45
N LEU A 8 -20.27 -7.80 1.47
CA LEU A 8 -21.10 -7.64 2.66
C LEU A 8 -20.25 -7.48 3.93
N ASN A 9 -20.72 -6.66 4.85
CA ASN A 9 -20.19 -6.52 6.21
C ASN A 9 -21.35 -6.50 7.21
N GLU A 10 -21.30 -7.34 8.25
CA GLU A 10 -22.33 -7.41 9.30
C GLU A 10 -23.78 -7.52 8.77
N GLY A 11 -23.98 -8.25 7.66
CA GLY A 11 -25.29 -8.43 7.03
C GLY A 11 -25.78 -7.23 6.21
N ARG A 12 -24.96 -6.18 6.07
CA ARG A 12 -25.22 -5.03 5.20
C ARG A 12 -24.38 -5.13 3.93
N ILE A 13 -24.94 -4.67 2.81
CA ILE A 13 -24.20 -4.57 1.56
C ILE A 13 -23.32 -3.32 1.63
N GLU A 14 -22.02 -3.51 1.45
CA GLU A 14 -21.02 -2.43 1.43
C GLU A 14 -20.78 -1.93 0.01
N GLN A 15 -20.69 -2.82 -0.98
CA GLN A 15 -20.55 -2.47 -2.39
C GLN A 15 -20.98 -3.62 -3.31
N ILE A 16 -21.53 -3.25 -4.47
CA ILE A 16 -21.85 -4.17 -5.57
C ILE A 16 -21.15 -3.63 -6.82
N GLY A 17 -20.41 -4.48 -7.53
CA GLY A 17 -19.72 -4.08 -8.76
C GLY A 17 -18.89 -5.20 -9.36
N SER A 18 -18.31 -4.96 -10.52
CA SER A 18 -17.29 -5.82 -11.11
C SER A 18 -16.05 -5.92 -10.20
N PRO A 19 -15.21 -6.97 -10.35
CA PRO A 19 -13.95 -7.06 -9.61
C PRO A 19 -13.08 -5.81 -9.78
N ASP A 20 -13.02 -5.27 -11.00
CA ASP A 20 -12.23 -4.08 -11.32
C ASP A 20 -12.81 -2.84 -10.63
N GLU A 21 -14.13 -2.64 -10.62
CA GLU A 21 -14.74 -1.50 -9.90
C GLU A 21 -14.51 -1.57 -8.38
N LEU A 22 -14.65 -2.76 -7.80
CA LEU A 22 -14.39 -2.97 -6.37
C LEU A 22 -12.92 -2.65 -6.06
N TYR A 23 -12.01 -3.05 -6.95
CA TYR A 23 -10.59 -2.82 -6.80
C TYR A 23 -10.24 -1.35 -7.05
N ASP A 24 -10.57 -0.75 -8.18
CA ASP A 24 -10.13 0.60 -8.53
C ASP A 24 -10.87 1.70 -7.74
N ALA A 25 -12.12 1.45 -7.33
CA ALA A 25 -12.96 2.40 -6.63
C ALA A 25 -13.70 1.77 -5.43
N PRO A 26 -12.97 1.34 -4.38
CA PRO A 26 -13.59 0.78 -3.18
C PRO A 26 -14.41 1.85 -2.45
N ALA A 27 -15.65 1.52 -2.09
CA ALA A 27 -16.58 2.46 -1.47
C ALA A 27 -16.16 2.88 -0.05
N ASN A 28 -15.39 2.04 0.64
CA ASN A 28 -14.88 2.30 1.98
C ASN A 28 -13.66 1.42 2.32
N HIS A 29 -13.10 1.63 3.52
CA HIS A 29 -11.94 0.90 4.01
C HIS A 29 -12.16 -0.60 4.15
N PHE A 30 -13.38 -1.03 4.50
CA PHE A 30 -13.70 -2.44 4.61
C PHE A 30 -13.59 -3.10 3.23
N VAL A 31 -14.22 -2.52 2.21
CA VAL A 31 -14.11 -3.04 0.84
C VAL A 31 -12.67 -3.04 0.35
N MET A 32 -11.92 -1.96 0.60
CA MET A 32 -10.52 -1.86 0.22
C MET A 32 -9.66 -2.97 0.86
N SER A 33 -9.85 -3.24 2.15
CA SER A 33 -9.12 -4.25 2.91
C SER A 33 -9.59 -5.68 2.63
N PHE A 34 -10.86 -5.84 2.22
CA PHE A 34 -11.44 -7.14 1.86
C PHE A 34 -10.82 -7.69 0.57
N LEU A 35 -10.51 -6.82 -0.39
CA LEU A 35 -9.98 -7.21 -1.69
C LEU A 35 -8.48 -7.49 -1.69
N GLY A 36 -7.77 -7.14 -0.62
CA GLY A 36 -6.34 -7.41 -0.53
C GLY A 36 -5.63 -6.69 0.61
N GLU A 37 -4.32 -6.89 0.66
CA GLU A 37 -3.44 -6.26 1.64
C GLU A 37 -3.45 -4.73 1.48
N VAL A 38 -3.54 -4.03 2.61
CA VAL A 38 -3.48 -2.58 2.72
C VAL A 38 -2.48 -2.19 3.80
N SER A 39 -1.84 -1.05 3.60
CA SER A 39 -0.94 -0.41 4.56
C SER A 39 -1.58 0.87 5.08
N THR A 40 -1.27 1.24 6.32
CA THR A 40 -1.59 2.56 6.86
C THR A 40 -0.35 3.45 6.74
N LEU A 41 -0.46 4.54 5.99
CA LEU A 41 0.62 5.51 5.81
C LEU A 41 0.04 6.92 6.00
N ASP A 42 0.58 7.66 6.97
CA ASP A 42 0.12 9.01 7.33
C ASP A 42 -1.40 9.12 7.55
N GLY A 43 -1.98 8.16 8.27
CA GLY A 43 -3.42 8.12 8.55
C GLY A 43 -4.30 7.77 7.34
N ARG A 44 -3.72 7.27 6.25
CA ARG A 44 -4.44 6.84 5.06
C ARG A 44 -4.22 5.35 4.81
N LEU A 45 -5.29 4.65 4.45
CA LEU A 45 -5.23 3.31 3.90
C LEU A 45 -4.80 3.39 2.44
N ILE A 46 -3.71 2.72 2.12
CA ILE A 46 -3.11 2.70 0.79
C ILE A 46 -2.69 1.28 0.46
N ARG A 47 -2.79 0.87 -0.81
CA ARG A 47 -2.31 -0.44 -1.19
C ARG A 47 -0.79 -0.45 -1.25
N PRO A 48 -0.13 -1.58 -0.96
CA PRO A 48 1.32 -1.69 -1.05
C PRO A 48 1.91 -1.22 -2.39
N HIS A 49 1.25 -1.55 -3.52
CA HIS A 49 1.68 -1.16 -4.87
C HIS A 49 1.38 0.30 -5.23
N ASP A 50 0.61 1.00 -4.41
CA ASP A 50 0.35 2.44 -4.55
C ASP A 50 1.35 3.28 -3.74
N ILE A 51 2.41 2.67 -3.22
CA ILE A 51 3.50 3.35 -2.52
C ILE A 51 4.75 3.27 -3.41
N ALA A 52 5.19 4.41 -3.93
CA ALA A 52 6.50 4.53 -4.55
C ALA A 52 7.58 4.77 -3.48
N ILE A 53 8.82 4.37 -3.76
CA ILE A 53 9.96 4.55 -2.88
C ILE A 53 11.10 5.26 -3.60
N HIS A 54 11.69 6.23 -2.92
CA HIS A 54 12.77 7.06 -3.43
C HIS A 54 13.95 7.05 -2.46
N THR A 55 15.14 7.33 -2.98
CA THR A 55 16.39 7.51 -2.19
C THR A 55 16.75 8.98 -1.96
N VAL A 56 15.89 9.91 -2.43
CA VAL A 56 16.05 11.35 -2.31
C VAL A 56 14.70 11.94 -1.90
N PRO A 57 14.66 12.98 -1.04
CA PRO A 57 13.41 13.64 -0.68
C PRO A 57 12.74 14.30 -1.89
N GLY A 58 11.41 14.19 -1.94
CA GLY A 58 10.56 14.90 -2.89
C GLY A 58 9.35 15.56 -2.20
N PRO A 59 8.63 16.45 -2.89
CA PRO A 59 7.38 17.02 -2.39
C PRO A 59 6.38 15.93 -2.02
N GLY A 60 5.74 16.04 -0.85
CA GLY A 60 4.73 15.07 -0.40
C GLY A 60 5.27 13.69 0.01
N THR A 61 6.59 13.49 0.00
CA THR A 61 7.19 12.22 0.45
C THR A 61 7.29 12.13 1.97
N ILE A 62 7.12 10.91 2.49
CA ILE A 62 7.21 10.59 3.92
C ILE A 62 8.53 9.86 4.16
N PRO A 63 9.44 10.39 4.99
CA PRO A 63 10.70 9.72 5.25
C PRO A 63 10.49 8.46 6.12
N GLY A 64 11.33 7.46 5.89
CA GLY A 64 11.34 6.22 6.63
C GLY A 64 12.68 5.51 6.57
N VAL A 65 12.79 4.41 7.30
CA VAL A 65 13.99 3.58 7.33
C VAL A 65 13.64 2.19 6.81
N LEU A 66 14.44 1.68 5.87
CA LEU A 66 14.32 0.31 5.38
C LEU A 66 14.66 -0.65 6.52
N VAL A 67 13.69 -1.39 7.05
CA VAL A 67 13.91 -2.35 8.14
C VAL A 67 14.19 -3.76 7.63
N ARG A 68 13.65 -4.11 6.46
CA ARG A 68 13.82 -5.44 5.88
C ARG A 68 13.76 -5.42 4.37
N SER A 69 14.60 -6.22 3.73
CA SER A 69 14.49 -6.53 2.30
C SER A 69 14.29 -8.03 2.10
N GLN A 70 13.14 -8.42 1.54
CA GLN A 70 12.82 -9.82 1.26
C GLN A 70 12.60 -10.05 -0.22
N ARG A 71 13.30 -11.03 -0.78
CA ARG A 71 13.06 -11.47 -2.15
C ARG A 71 12.09 -12.65 -2.18
N VAL A 72 11.00 -12.51 -2.92
CA VAL A 72 9.97 -13.53 -3.12
C VAL A 72 9.80 -13.75 -4.62
N GLY A 73 10.45 -14.79 -5.15
CA GLY A 73 10.46 -15.06 -6.58
C GLY A 73 11.04 -13.89 -7.40
N PHE A 74 10.17 -13.24 -8.19
CA PHE A 74 10.50 -12.09 -9.05
C PHE A 74 10.27 -10.73 -8.38
N GLU A 75 9.65 -10.72 -7.19
CA GLU A 75 9.35 -9.53 -6.41
C GLU A 75 10.37 -9.35 -5.28
N VAL A 76 10.65 -8.10 -4.94
CA VAL A 76 11.34 -7.71 -3.72
C VAL A 76 10.37 -6.89 -2.88
N ARG A 77 10.11 -7.34 -1.66
CA ARG A 77 9.30 -6.64 -0.66
C ARG A 77 10.23 -5.89 0.28
N LEU A 78 10.16 -4.57 0.24
CA LEU A 78 10.85 -3.70 1.17
C LEU A 78 9.91 -3.35 2.32
N THR A 79 10.24 -3.76 3.54
CA THR A 79 9.53 -3.30 4.72
C THR A 79 10.18 -2.02 5.20
N VAL A 80 9.42 -0.93 5.26
CA VAL A 80 9.90 0.40 5.64
C VAL A 80 9.16 0.85 6.89
N ARG A 81 9.90 1.34 7.87
CA ARG A 81 9.35 2.01 9.04
C ARG A 81 9.23 3.51 8.75
N PRO A 82 8.03 4.08 8.61
CA PRO A 82 7.86 5.51 8.45
C PRO A 82 8.30 6.27 9.71
N VAL A 83 8.69 7.54 9.56
CA VAL A 83 8.91 8.42 10.71
C VAL A 83 7.58 8.79 11.39
N THR A 84 6.49 8.78 10.62
CA THR A 84 5.14 9.06 11.12
C THR A 84 4.65 7.91 12.00
N PRO A 85 3.87 8.18 13.06
CA PRO A 85 3.28 7.13 13.88
C PRO A 85 2.46 6.16 13.02
N GLY A 86 2.67 4.86 13.22
CA GLY A 86 1.96 3.82 12.49
C GLY A 86 2.73 2.51 12.40
N PRO A 87 2.13 1.48 11.78
CA PRO A 87 2.82 0.23 11.49
C PRO A 87 3.90 0.42 10.41
N ASP A 88 4.82 -0.54 10.33
CA ASP A 88 5.73 -0.64 9.19
C ASP A 88 4.91 -0.95 7.91
N VAL A 89 5.32 -0.38 6.78
CA VAL A 89 4.65 -0.57 5.48
C VAL A 89 5.48 -1.45 4.56
N THR A 90 4.82 -2.23 3.72
CA THR A 90 5.48 -3.05 2.70
C THR A 90 5.39 -2.37 1.34
N VAL A 91 6.52 -2.24 0.67
CA VAL A 91 6.62 -1.72 -0.70
C VAL A 91 7.14 -2.84 -1.61
N PRO A 92 6.24 -3.50 -2.38
CA PRO A 92 6.63 -4.50 -3.36
C PRO A 92 7.19 -3.83 -4.61
N LEU A 93 8.32 -4.33 -5.08
CA LEU A 93 9.03 -3.81 -6.25
C LEU A 93 9.46 -4.97 -7.14
N THR A 94 9.70 -4.67 -8.41
CA THR A 94 10.46 -5.60 -9.26
C THR A 94 11.89 -5.73 -8.74
N LYS A 95 12.51 -6.90 -8.97
CA LYS A 95 13.92 -7.10 -8.63
C LYS A 95 14.83 -6.04 -9.24
N THR A 96 14.66 -5.71 -10.53
CA THR A 96 15.47 -4.71 -11.24
C THR A 96 15.42 -3.34 -10.58
N PHE A 97 14.23 -2.93 -10.13
CA PHE A 97 14.06 -1.63 -9.48
C PHE A 97 14.72 -1.62 -8.09
N ALA A 98 14.54 -2.68 -7.30
CA ALA A 98 15.19 -2.82 -6.00
C ALA A 98 16.73 -2.80 -6.11
N ASP A 99 17.30 -3.51 -7.10
CA ASP A 99 18.74 -3.52 -7.36
C ASP A 99 19.24 -2.11 -7.76
N THR A 100 18.44 -1.35 -8.52
CA THR A 100 18.78 0.02 -8.97
C THR A 100 18.76 1.03 -7.82
N LEU A 101 17.87 0.87 -6.85
CA LEU A 101 17.80 1.75 -5.66
C LEU A 101 19.08 1.65 -4.81
N GLY A 102 19.77 0.50 -4.80
CA GLY A 102 21.00 0.31 -4.04
C GLY A 102 20.83 0.42 -2.51
N VAL A 103 19.60 0.28 -2.01
CA VAL A 103 19.27 0.40 -0.59
C VAL A 103 19.53 -0.91 0.16
N ARG A 104 19.93 -0.78 1.42
CA ARG A 104 20.13 -1.88 2.37
C ARG A 104 19.38 -1.62 3.68
N GLU A 105 19.18 -2.64 4.50
CA GLU A 105 18.59 -2.45 5.83
C GLU A 105 19.32 -1.33 6.60
N GLY A 106 18.56 -0.44 7.23
CA GLY A 106 19.03 0.79 7.87
C GLY A 106 19.12 2.00 6.93
N SER A 107 18.91 1.85 5.62
CA SER A 107 18.93 3.00 4.69
C SER A 107 17.72 3.91 4.92
N GLN A 108 17.96 5.22 4.87
CA GLN A 108 16.88 6.20 4.80
C GLN A 108 16.29 6.23 3.39
N VAL A 109 14.96 6.22 3.32
CA VAL A 109 14.17 6.21 2.09
C VAL A 109 12.97 7.16 2.24
N TRP A 110 12.33 7.48 1.12
CA TRP A 110 11.20 8.40 1.05
C TRP A 110 10.03 7.69 0.36
N LEU A 111 8.92 7.58 1.06
CA LEU A 111 7.69 6.93 0.60
C LEU A 111 6.80 7.99 -0.07
N GLU A 112 6.34 7.74 -1.28
CA GLU A 112 5.41 8.58 -2.01
C GLU A 112 4.10 7.81 -2.26
N PRO A 113 2.98 8.26 -1.69
CA PRO A 113 1.65 7.77 -2.09
C PRO A 113 1.38 8.13 -3.56
N SER A 114 1.33 7.13 -4.46
CA SER A 114 1.06 7.35 -5.89
C SER A 114 -0.44 7.44 -6.21
N ALA A 115 -1.30 6.94 -5.31
CA ALA A 115 -2.75 7.02 -5.41
C ALA A 115 -3.35 7.77 -4.21
N ALA A 116 -4.56 8.33 -4.41
CA ALA A 116 -5.33 8.91 -3.33
C ALA A 116 -5.86 7.79 -2.41
N GLY A 117 -5.07 7.39 -1.41
CA GLY A 117 -5.50 6.42 -0.40
C GLY A 117 -6.79 6.85 0.31
N ALA A 118 -7.57 5.89 0.79
CA ALA A 118 -8.79 6.13 1.54
C ALA A 118 -8.47 6.64 2.95
N PRO A 119 -9.12 7.71 3.46
CA PRO A 119 -8.89 8.18 4.82
C PRO A 119 -9.30 7.12 5.85
N LEU A 120 -8.52 6.97 6.93
CA LEU A 120 -8.95 6.22 8.11
C LEU A 120 -10.04 7.02 8.83
N VAL A 121 -11.31 6.80 8.49
CA VAL A 121 -12.44 7.26 9.31
C VAL A 121 -12.89 6.09 10.16
N ALA A 122 -12.89 6.27 11.48
CA ALA A 122 -13.42 5.28 12.42
C ALA A 122 -14.94 5.17 12.21
N SER A 123 -15.41 3.96 11.89
CA SER A 123 -16.82 3.59 11.92
C SER A 123 -17.34 3.55 13.36
#